data_AF-A0A968WCR3-F1
#
_entry.id   AF-A0A968WCR3-F1
#
_cell.length_a   1.000
_cell.length_b   1.000
_cell.length_c   1.000
_cell.angle_alpha   90.00
_cell.angle_beta   90.00
_cell.angle_gamma   90.00
#
_symmetry.space_group_name_H-M   'P 1'
#
loop_
_entity.id
_entity.type
_entity.pdbx_description
1 polymer ?
#
loop_
_entity_poly.entity_id
_entity_poly.type
_entity_poly.pdbx_seq_one_letter_code
_entity_poly.pdbx_strand_id
1 'polypeptide(L)'
;MSRRFYITLSGCFWSFSQPGYLQFLRDGAEQKLSNLSHNLNSLEEYPARIIKKPSQRAKPIDVTDFDGEHYQMELEHFLKTGEQTGFDAAKYISIFFD
;
A
#
# COMPACT_ATOMS: atom_id res chain seq x y z
N MET A 1 9.68 18.27 1.83
CA MET A 1 8.96 17.25 2.62
C MET A 1 9.11 15.90 1.92
N SER A 2 9.49 14.84 2.63
CA SER A 2 9.56 13.50 2.04
C SER A 2 8.17 13.00 1.65
N ARG A 3 8.05 12.42 0.46
CA ARG A 3 6.80 11.83 -0.06
C ARG A 3 6.28 10.77 0.93
N ARG A 4 4.96 10.74 1.13
CA ARG A 4 4.26 9.79 2.01
C ARG A 4 3.30 8.95 1.18
N PHE A 5 3.11 7.71 1.60
CA PHE A 5 2.22 6.73 0.96
C PHE A 5 1.11 6.37 1.94
N TYR A 6 -0.10 6.18 1.44
CA TYR A 6 -1.27 6.10 2.31
C TYR A 6 -2.08 4.86 2.00
N ILE A 7 -2.50 4.12 3.01
CA ILE A 7 -3.45 3.01 2.80
C ILE A 7 -4.64 3.18 3.74
N THR A 8 -5.74 2.51 3.42
CA THR A 8 -6.84 2.26 4.35
C THR A 8 -6.90 0.78 4.65
N LEU A 9 -7.04 0.45 5.93
CA LEU A 9 -7.32 -0.91 6.39
C LEU A 9 -8.46 -0.81 7.40
N SER A 10 -9.57 -1.51 7.14
CA SER A 10 -10.74 -1.51 8.04
C SER A 10 -11.22 -0.11 8.44
N GLY A 11 -11.14 0.85 7.51
CA GLY A 11 -11.54 2.25 7.73
C GLY A 11 -10.51 3.13 8.46
N CYS A 12 -9.34 2.61 8.86
CA CYS A 12 -8.25 3.39 9.43
C CYS A 12 -7.24 3.82 8.36
N PHE A 13 -6.82 5.08 8.38
CA PHE A 13 -5.80 5.59 7.48
C PHE A 13 -4.41 5.43 8.09
N TRP A 14 -3.48 4.93 7.28
CA TRP A 14 -2.09 4.77 7.64
C TRP A 14 -1.19 5.57 6.71
N SER A 15 -0.13 6.17 7.27
CA SER A 15 0.84 7.00 6.57
C SER A 15 2.22 6.36 6.66
N PHE A 16 2.74 5.91 5.53
CA PHE A 16 4.00 5.21 5.41
C PHE A 16 5.13 6.14 4.95
N SER A 17 6.33 5.86 5.45
CA SER A 17 7.56 6.26 4.77
C SER A 17 7.78 5.40 3.51
N GLN A 18 8.62 5.85 2.57
CA GLN A 18 8.95 5.05 1.38
C GLN A 18 9.50 3.65 1.73
N PRO A 19 10.47 3.48 2.66
CA PRO A 19 10.97 2.16 3.02
C PRO A 19 9.90 1.30 3.71
N GLY A 20 9.06 1.90 4.56
CA GLY A 20 7.97 1.17 5.22
C GLY A 20 6.92 0.68 4.23
N TYR A 21 6.57 1.50 3.25
CA TYR A 21 5.62 1.12 2.22
C TYR A 21 6.17 0.00 1.33
N LEU A 22 7.45 0.10 0.94
CA LEU A 22 8.12 -0.95 0.17
C LEU A 22 8.13 -2.29 0.90
N GLN A 23 8.48 -2.29 2.19
CA GLN A 23 8.53 -3.50 2.99
C GLN A 23 7.13 -4.11 3.15
N PHE A 24 6.11 -3.28 3.41
CA PHE A 24 4.73 -3.70 3.46
C PHE A 24 4.26 -4.39 2.17
N LEU A 25 4.55 -3.79 1.00
CA LEU A 25 4.18 -4.38 -0.29
C LEU A 25 4.89 -5.71 -0.55
N ARG A 26 6.17 -5.83 -0.18
CA ARG A 26 6.94 -7.09 -0.30
C ARG A 26 6.36 -8.19 0.58
N ASP A 27 6.09 -7.90 1.84
CA ASP A 27 5.54 -8.89 2.76
C ASP A 27 4.13 -9.33 2.32
N GLY A 28 3.35 -8.43 1.72
CA GLY A 28 2.04 -8.75 1.14
C GLY A 28 2.12 -9.64 -0.08
N ALA A 29 3.04 -9.34 -1.00
CA ALA A 29 3.29 -10.15 -2.18
C ALA A 29 3.80 -11.55 -1.83
N GLU A 30 4.61 -11.67 -0.78
CA GLU A 30 5.10 -12.94 -0.24
C GLU A 30 4.07 -13.65 0.67
N GLN A 31 2.85 -13.12 0.78
CA GLN A 31 1.77 -13.65 1.62
C GLN A 31 2.15 -13.84 3.10
N LYS A 32 3.14 -13.08 3.58
CA LYS A 32 3.55 -13.02 4.99
C LYS A 32 2.54 -12.24 5.84
N LEU A 33 1.63 -11.52 5.19
CA LEU A 33 0.55 -10.74 5.80
C LEU A 33 -0.72 -11.57 6.07
N SER A 34 -0.60 -12.89 6.22
CA SER A 34 -1.70 -13.87 6.32
C SER A 34 -2.73 -13.63 7.43
N ASN A 35 -2.55 -12.60 8.27
CA ASN A 35 -3.45 -12.20 9.35
C ASN A 35 -3.88 -10.72 9.33
N LEU A 36 -3.60 -9.95 8.27
CA LEU A 36 -3.96 -8.52 8.23
C LEU A 36 -5.47 -8.25 8.25
N SER A 37 -6.28 -9.20 7.80
CA SER A 37 -7.74 -9.04 7.68
C SER A 37 -8.45 -8.75 9.02
N HIS A 38 -7.78 -8.96 10.16
CA HIS A 38 -8.40 -8.78 11.47
C HIS A 38 -7.57 -7.99 12.50
N ASN A 39 -6.32 -7.62 12.21
CA ASN A 39 -5.44 -7.01 13.21
C ASN A 39 -4.82 -5.69 12.74
N LEU A 40 -5.42 -4.58 13.19
CA LEU A 40 -4.89 -3.22 13.02
C LEU A 40 -3.45 -3.07 13.53
N ASN A 41 -3.04 -3.87 14.53
CA ASN A 41 -1.71 -3.78 15.13
C ASN A 41 -0.60 -4.36 14.23
N SER A 42 -0.94 -5.17 13.22
CA SER A 42 0.06 -5.76 12.32
C SER A 42 0.77 -4.72 11.44
N LEU A 43 0.20 -3.52 11.27
CA LEU A 43 0.84 -2.44 10.52
C LEU A 43 1.82 -1.60 11.35
N GLU A 44 1.84 -1.77 12.67
CA GLU A 44 2.79 -1.08 13.57
C GLU A 44 4.22 -1.61 13.44
N GLU A 45 4.39 -2.81 12.86
CA GLU A 45 5.70 -3.41 12.57
C GLU A 45 6.45 -2.64 11.47
N TYR A 46 5.71 -1.89 10.64
CA TYR A 46 6.28 -1.03 9.61
C TYR A 46 6.49 0.39 10.15
N PRO A 47 7.46 1.16 9.62
CA PRO A 47 7.59 2.59 9.90
C PRO A 47 6.44 3.39 9.25
N ALA A 48 5.27 3.25 9.87
CA ALA A 48 3.96 3.80 9.51
C ALA A 48 3.33 4.50 10.72
N ARG A 49 2.32 5.33 10.47
CA ARG A 49 1.56 6.04 11.53
C ARG A 49 0.09 6.08 11.18
N ILE A 50 -0.77 5.85 12.17
CA ILE A 50 -2.22 6.08 12.03
C ILE A 50 -2.48 7.59 11.93
N ILE A 51 -3.32 7.99 10.98
CA ILE A 51 -3.75 9.38 10.79
C ILE A 51 -5.28 9.46 10.72
N LYS A 52 -5.85 10.62 11.06
CA LYS A 52 -7.31 10.83 10.97
C LYS A 52 -7.79 10.98 9.53
N LYS A 53 -7.00 11.65 8.69
CA LYS A 53 -7.33 11.94 7.30
C LYS A 53 -6.05 12.15 6.49
N PRO A 54 -5.93 11.56 5.28
CA PRO A 54 -4.81 11.82 4.41
C PRO A 54 -4.92 13.21 3.76
N SER A 55 -3.84 13.65 3.10
CA SER A 55 -3.84 14.90 2.32
C SER A 55 -4.94 14.86 1.25
N GLN A 56 -5.53 16.02 0.88
CA GLN A 56 -6.56 16.09 -0.17
C GLN A 56 -6.09 15.56 -1.53
N ARG A 57 -4.78 15.56 -1.79
CA ARG A 57 -4.17 15.04 -3.04
C ARG A 57 -3.67 13.60 -2.90
N ALA A 58 -3.74 13.02 -1.71
CA ALA A 58 -3.35 11.65 -1.50
C ALA A 58 -4.40 10.71 -2.09
N LYS A 59 -3.94 9.61 -2.68
CA LYS A 59 -4.79 8.53 -3.20
C LYS A 59 -4.53 7.29 -2.35
N PRO A 60 -5.15 7.20 -1.15
CA PRO A 60 -4.96 6.02 -0.32
C PRO A 60 -5.52 4.80 -1.04
N ILE A 61 -4.84 3.67 -0.94
CA ILE A 61 -5.35 2.38 -1.43
C ILE A 61 -6.07 1.66 -0.30
N ASP A 62 -7.23 1.08 -0.58
CA ASP A 62 -7.88 0.20 0.37
C ASP A 62 -7.31 -1.21 0.22
N VAL A 63 -6.66 -1.70 1.28
CA VAL A 63 -6.00 -3.02 1.27
C VAL A 63 -6.83 -4.09 1.99
N THR A 64 -8.06 -3.77 2.38
CA THR A 64 -8.92 -4.68 3.16
C THR A 64 -9.13 -6.03 2.45
N ASP A 65 -9.28 -6.01 1.12
CA ASP A 65 -9.52 -7.19 0.29
C ASP A 65 -8.31 -7.55 -0.61
N PHE A 66 -7.11 -7.02 -0.32
CA PHE A 66 -5.93 -7.37 -1.11
C PHE A 66 -5.50 -8.81 -0.84
N ASP A 67 -5.34 -9.56 -1.93
CA ASP A 67 -4.57 -10.81 -1.94
C ASP A 67 -3.13 -10.57 -2.42
N GLY A 68 -2.34 -11.65 -2.48
CA GLY A 68 -0.93 -11.58 -2.89
C GLY A 68 -0.72 -11.00 -4.30
N GLU A 69 -1.65 -11.21 -5.24
CA GLU A 69 -1.53 -10.67 -6.60
C GLU A 69 -1.71 -9.15 -6.61
N HIS A 70 -2.68 -8.64 -5.86
CA HIS A 70 -2.88 -7.21 -5.72
C HIS A 70 -1.66 -6.51 -5.11
N TYR A 71 -1.03 -7.13 -4.10
CA TYR A 71 0.22 -6.63 -3.53
C TYR A 71 1.38 -6.67 -4.54
N GLN A 72 1.51 -7.76 -5.30
CA GLN A 72 2.54 -7.90 -6.33
C GLN A 72 2.40 -6.83 -7.42
N MET A 73 1.18 -6.57 -7.89
CA MET A 73 0.92 -5.53 -8.89
C MET A 73 1.28 -4.13 -8.39
N GLU A 74 0.93 -3.79 -7.16
CA GLU A 74 1.30 -2.50 -6.56
C GLU A 74 2.80 -2.40 -6.32
N LEU A 75 3.45 -3.50 -5.90
CA LEU A 75 4.90 -3.56 -5.71
C LEU A 75 5.64 -3.29 -7.02
N GLU A 76 5.23 -3.93 -8.12
CA GLU A 76 5.84 -3.73 -9.44
C GLU A 76 5.66 -2.28 -9.93
N HIS A 77 4.45 -1.73 -9.82
CA HIS A 77 4.21 -0.32 -10.14
C HIS A 77 5.12 0.59 -9.32
N PHE A 78 5.19 0.35 -8.02
CA PHE A 78 5.95 1.16 -7.09
C PHE A 78 7.45 1.10 -7.34
N LEU A 79 7.99 -0.07 -7.69
CA LEU A 79 9.40 -0.24 -8.06
C LEU A 79 9.74 0.47 -9.39
N LYS A 80 8.82 0.46 -10.36
CA LYS A 80 9.03 1.13 -11.66
C LYS A 80 8.90 2.65 -11.57
N THR A 81 7.93 3.16 -10.80
CA THR A 81 7.52 4.58 -10.86
C THR A 81 7.84 5.37 -9.58
N GLY A 82 8.06 4.70 -8.45
CA GLY A 82 8.12 5.34 -7.13
C GLY A 82 6.78 5.94 -6.68
N GLU A 83 5.68 5.57 -7.34
CA GLU A 83 4.35 6.12 -7.14
C GLU A 83 3.36 5.08 -6.64
N GLN A 84 2.31 5.57 -5.99
CA GLN A 84 1.16 4.80 -5.58
C GLN A 84 0.05 4.92 -6.62
N THR A 85 -0.58 3.82 -6.98
CA THR A 85 -1.64 3.81 -8.00
C THR A 85 -2.92 4.48 -7.50
N GLY A 86 -3.26 4.27 -6.23
CA GLY A 86 -4.60 4.54 -5.71
C GLY A 86 -5.63 3.49 -6.14
N PHE A 87 -5.16 2.30 -6.55
CA PHE A 87 -5.95 1.20 -7.09
C PHE A 87 -6.71 1.52 -8.38
N ASP A 88 -6.17 2.45 -9.15
CA ASP A 88 -6.66 2.79 -10.48
C ASP A 88 -6.26 1.68 -11.45
N ALA A 89 -7.21 0.78 -11.77
CA ALA A 89 -7.03 -0.37 -12.67
C ALA A 89 -6.28 -0.01 -13.97
N ALA A 90 -6.54 1.18 -14.52
CA ALA A 90 -5.91 1.66 -15.75
C ALA A 90 -4.39 1.85 -15.62
N LYS A 91 -3.88 2.18 -14.41
CA LYS A 91 -2.44 2.34 -14.15
C LYS A 91 -1.68 1.03 -14.05
N TYR A 92 -2.38 -0.08 -13.82
CA TYR A 92 -1.75 -1.40 -13.82
C TYR A 92 -1.62 -1.98 -15.23
N ILE A 93 -2.55 -1.63 -16.13
CA ILE A 93 -2.50 -2.07 -17.54
C ILE A 93 -1.21 -1.58 -18.21
N SER A 94 -0.72 -0.38 -17.91
CA SER A 94 0.54 0.14 -18.49
C SER A 94 1.81 -0.58 -18.03
N ILE A 95 1.75 -1.51 -17.07
CA ILE A 95 2.92 -2.21 -16.53
C ILE A 95 3.19 -3.52 -17.29
N PHE A 96 2.14 -4.13 -17.84
CA PHE A 96 2.16 -5.46 -18.48
C PHE A 96 2.23 -5.41 -20.02
N PHE A 97 2.11 -4.23 -20.65
CA PHE A 97 2.12 -4.05 -22.11
C PHE A 97 3.32 -3.24 -22.63
N ASP A 98 4.36 -3.05 -21.81
CA ASP A 98 5.67 -2.51 -22.23
C ASP A 98 6.71 -3.63 -22.22
#